data_AF-X1DPX9-F1
#
_entry.id   AF-X1DPX9-F1
#
_cell.length_a   1.000
_cell.length_b   1.000
_cell.length_c   1.000
_cell.angle_alpha   90.00
_cell.angle_beta   90.00
_cell.angle_gamma   90.00
#
_symmetry.space_group_name_H-M   'P 1'
#
loop_
_entity.id
_entity.type
_entity.pdbx_description
1 polymer ?
#
loop_
_entity_poly.entity_id
_entity_poly.type
_entity_poly.pdbx_seq_one_letter_code
_entity_poly.pdbx_strand_id
1 'polypeptide(L)'
;AGKIPGGFFKREGRPSKNAILTSRLIDRPLRPLFPKEYKNDVQVIATVLSYDQKNLPDVLAIIGASTALWISDIPFQGPIGAVRIGLVENEFIVNPGPQELENTELNLIIAGTKDSIIMMEGEAKEVSEEIILKAINIAQEAIKTIIEGQEKLTD
;
A
#
# COMPACT_ATOMS: atom_id res chain seq x y z
N ALA A 1 18.15 -4.85 2.61
CA ALA A 1 18.66 -4.52 3.96
C ALA A 1 20.16 -4.85 4.17
N GLY A 2 20.93 -5.19 3.13
CA GLY A 2 22.37 -5.48 3.29
C GLY A 2 22.70 -6.70 4.17
N LYS A 3 21.75 -7.65 4.30
CA LYS A 3 21.88 -8.85 5.14
C LYS A 3 21.86 -10.10 4.26
N ILE A 4 22.66 -11.10 4.62
CA ILE A 4 22.60 -12.45 4.03
C ILE A 4 21.49 -13.24 4.75
N PRO A 5 20.65 -14.02 4.04
CA PRO A 5 19.58 -14.81 4.66
C PRO A 5 20.10 -15.71 5.80
N GLY A 6 19.39 -15.70 6.94
CA GLY A 6 19.85 -16.35 8.17
C GLY A 6 19.83 -17.89 8.13
N GLY A 7 18.95 -18.50 7.31
CA GLY A 7 18.74 -19.95 7.27
C GLY A 7 19.96 -20.75 6.79
N PHE A 8 19.90 -22.08 6.97
CA PHE A 8 20.99 -23.00 6.57
C PHE A 8 21.39 -22.85 5.10
N PHE A 9 20.41 -22.76 4.20
CA PHE A 9 20.63 -22.67 2.76
C PHE A 9 21.10 -21.27 2.28
N LYS A 10 21.13 -20.25 3.15
CA LYS A 10 21.51 -18.86 2.81
C LYS A 10 20.75 -18.28 1.60
N ARG A 11 19.53 -18.75 1.36
CA ARG A 11 18.61 -18.28 0.31
C ARG A 11 17.26 -17.93 0.90
N GLU A 12 16.58 -16.98 0.28
CA GLU A 12 15.16 -16.78 0.55
C GLU A 12 14.38 -17.98 0.01
N GLY A 13 13.49 -18.51 0.85
CA GLY A 13 12.74 -19.73 0.56
C GLY A 13 11.27 -19.42 0.38
N ARG A 14 10.44 -20.07 1.22
CA ARG A 14 8.99 -19.83 1.22
C ARG A 14 8.67 -18.38 1.61
N PRO A 15 7.58 -17.80 1.07
CA PRO A 15 7.12 -16.47 1.47
C PRO A 15 6.93 -16.36 2.99
N SER A 16 7.39 -15.25 3.56
CA SER A 16 7.14 -14.94 4.97
C SER A 16 5.68 -14.53 5.19
N LYS A 17 5.21 -14.53 6.45
CA LYS A 17 3.87 -14.03 6.79
C LYS A 17 3.66 -12.60 6.29
N ASN A 18 4.66 -11.74 6.48
CA ASN A 18 4.61 -10.35 6.01
C ASN A 18 4.49 -10.30 4.46
N ALA A 19 5.28 -11.10 3.73
CA ALA A 19 5.16 -11.16 2.28
C ALA A 19 3.76 -11.60 1.82
N ILE A 20 3.17 -12.62 2.46
CA ILE A 20 1.82 -13.10 2.15
C ILE A 20 0.75 -12.03 2.44
N LEU A 21 0.85 -11.36 3.58
CA LEU A 21 -0.09 -10.28 3.94
C LEU A 21 0.05 -9.10 2.99
N THR A 22 1.26 -8.72 2.63
CA THR A 22 1.53 -7.66 1.65
C THR A 22 0.99 -8.03 0.27
N SER A 23 1.17 -9.27 -0.20
CA SER A 23 0.53 -9.74 -1.44
C SER A 23 -0.99 -9.59 -1.40
N ARG A 24 -1.63 -9.89 -0.26
CA ARG A 24 -3.08 -9.71 -0.10
C ARG A 24 -3.50 -8.23 -0.01
N LEU A 25 -2.66 -7.38 0.57
CA LEU A 25 -2.87 -5.92 0.59
C LEU A 25 -2.79 -5.31 -0.81
N ILE A 26 -1.94 -5.86 -1.69
CA ILE A 26 -1.87 -5.46 -3.11
C ILE A 26 -3.09 -5.98 -3.88
N ASP A 27 -3.47 -7.25 -3.67
CA ASP A 27 -4.55 -7.90 -4.41
C ASP A 27 -5.92 -7.24 -4.20
N ARG A 28 -6.28 -6.95 -2.94
CA ARG A 28 -7.61 -6.46 -2.56
C ARG A 28 -8.06 -5.19 -3.29
N PRO A 29 -7.26 -4.11 -3.38
CA PRO A 29 -7.68 -2.89 -4.07
C PRO A 29 -7.57 -2.98 -5.59
N LEU A 30 -6.70 -3.84 -6.14
CA LEU A 30 -6.54 -3.98 -7.60
C LEU A 30 -7.62 -4.85 -8.23
N ARG A 31 -7.99 -5.96 -7.57
CA ARG A 31 -8.89 -6.99 -8.11
C ARG A 31 -10.27 -6.46 -8.57
N PRO A 32 -10.94 -5.53 -7.86
CA PRO A 32 -12.24 -5.01 -8.29
C PRO A 32 -12.17 -4.10 -9.52
N LEU A 33 -10.99 -3.63 -9.91
CA LEU A 33 -10.80 -2.66 -10.99
C LEU A 33 -10.53 -3.30 -12.36
N PHE A 34 -10.47 -4.63 -12.41
CA PHE A 34 -10.49 -5.33 -13.70
C PHE A 34 -11.93 -5.36 -14.24
N PRO A 35 -12.13 -5.17 -15.56
CA PRO A 35 -13.44 -5.32 -16.16
C PRO A 35 -14.05 -6.69 -15.84
N LYS A 36 -15.35 -6.73 -15.59
CA LYS A 36 -16.07 -7.94 -15.15
C LYS A 36 -15.84 -9.17 -16.05
N GLU A 37 -15.70 -8.95 -17.36
CA GLU A 37 -15.50 -10.02 -18.35
C GLU A 37 -14.03 -10.32 -18.65
N TYR A 38 -13.09 -9.60 -18.02
CA TYR A 38 -11.66 -9.81 -18.22
C TYR A 38 -11.21 -11.08 -17.48
N LYS A 39 -10.81 -12.09 -18.26
CA LYS A 39 -10.43 -13.44 -17.76
C LYS A 39 -9.02 -13.87 -18.16
N ASN A 40 -8.24 -12.96 -18.74
CA ASN A 40 -6.84 -13.24 -19.03
C ASN A 40 -6.07 -13.32 -17.71
N ASP A 41 -5.07 -14.20 -17.66
CA ASP A 41 -4.21 -14.33 -16.49
C ASP A 41 -3.37 -13.05 -16.30
N VAL A 42 -3.36 -12.52 -15.09
CA VAL A 42 -2.55 -11.38 -14.68
C VAL A 42 -1.72 -11.78 -13.48
N GLN A 43 -0.41 -11.57 -13.57
CA GLN A 43 0.52 -11.81 -12.47
C GLN A 43 1.27 -10.52 -12.14
N VAL A 44 1.14 -10.06 -10.89
CA VAL A 44 1.92 -8.94 -10.35
C VAL A 44 3.02 -9.51 -9.47
N ILE A 45 4.26 -9.12 -9.72
CA ILE A 45 5.44 -9.52 -8.93
C ILE A 45 6.06 -8.27 -8.30
N ALA A 46 5.86 -8.10 -7.00
CA ALA A 46 6.48 -7.02 -6.23
C ALA A 46 7.72 -7.56 -5.48
N THR A 47 8.90 -7.11 -5.89
CA THR A 47 10.18 -7.53 -5.28
C THR A 47 10.85 -6.33 -4.62
N VAL A 48 11.07 -6.40 -3.31
CA VAL A 48 11.79 -5.34 -2.57
C VAL A 48 13.28 -5.48 -2.81
N LEU A 49 13.83 -4.63 -3.68
CA LEU A 49 15.26 -4.63 -4.01
C LEU A 49 16.12 -3.88 -2.99
N SER A 50 15.57 -2.83 -2.38
CA SER A 50 16.26 -1.99 -1.40
C SER A 50 15.33 -1.58 -0.28
N TYR A 51 15.89 -1.34 0.91
CA TYR A 51 15.16 -0.88 2.08
C TYR A 51 16.06 0.05 2.90
N ASP A 52 15.60 1.28 3.10
CA ASP A 52 16.31 2.36 3.79
C ASP A 52 16.13 2.34 5.31
N GLN A 53 15.33 1.40 5.83
CA GLN A 53 14.97 1.27 7.25
C GLN A 53 14.10 2.40 7.80
N LYS A 54 13.58 3.27 6.94
CA LYS A 54 12.74 4.41 7.31
C LYS A 54 11.34 4.29 6.71
N ASN A 55 11.23 3.82 5.47
CA ASN A 55 9.97 3.76 4.73
C ASN A 55 9.54 2.31 4.53
N LEU A 56 8.41 1.92 5.11
CA LEU A 56 7.89 0.57 4.94
C LEU A 56 7.56 0.29 3.46
N PRO A 57 7.95 -0.89 2.94
CA PRO A 57 7.84 -1.18 1.51
C PRO A 57 6.42 -1.59 1.05
N ASP A 58 5.49 -1.83 1.97
CA ASP A 58 4.16 -2.35 1.67
C ASP A 58 3.29 -1.35 0.89
N VAL A 59 3.22 -0.10 1.34
CA VAL A 59 2.52 0.98 0.62
C VAL A 59 3.16 1.20 -0.75
N LEU A 60 4.49 1.23 -0.81
CA LEU A 60 5.24 1.36 -2.07
C LEU A 60 4.98 0.19 -3.02
N ALA A 61 4.78 -1.01 -2.51
CA ALA A 61 4.47 -2.18 -3.33
C ALA A 61 3.06 -2.09 -3.95
N ILE A 62 2.07 -1.54 -3.24
CA ILE A 62 0.74 -1.27 -3.81
C ILE A 62 0.85 -0.20 -4.90
N ILE A 63 1.53 0.91 -4.62
CA ILE A 63 1.70 2.00 -5.61
C ILE A 63 2.44 1.47 -6.84
N GLY A 64 3.55 0.73 -6.65
CA GLY A 64 4.31 0.16 -7.76
C GLY A 64 3.51 -0.84 -8.60
N ALA A 65 2.66 -1.66 -7.96
CA ALA A 65 1.75 -2.56 -8.67
C ALA A 65 0.69 -1.79 -9.47
N SER A 66 0.10 -0.74 -8.89
CA SER A 66 -0.82 0.15 -9.58
C SER A 66 -0.17 0.82 -10.79
N THR A 67 1.02 1.42 -10.60
CA THR A 67 1.75 2.07 -11.69
C THR A 67 2.07 1.08 -12.81
N ALA A 68 2.54 -0.12 -12.46
CA ALA A 68 2.89 -1.15 -13.44
C ALA A 68 1.67 -1.59 -14.26
N LEU A 69 0.50 -1.71 -13.65
CA LEU A 69 -0.75 -1.98 -14.37
C LEU A 69 -1.19 -0.79 -15.21
N TRP A 70 -1.08 0.43 -14.68
CA TRP A 70 -1.47 1.66 -15.35
C TRP A 70 -0.71 1.91 -16.65
N ILE A 71 0.60 1.67 -16.66
CA ILE A 71 1.44 1.84 -17.86
C ILE A 71 1.39 0.63 -18.82
N SER A 72 0.65 -0.42 -18.47
CA SER A 72 0.54 -1.63 -19.28
C SER A 72 -0.65 -1.58 -20.24
N ASP A 73 -0.68 -2.50 -21.20
CA ASP A 73 -1.83 -2.68 -22.11
C ASP A 73 -3.00 -3.46 -21.47
N ILE A 74 -2.91 -3.81 -20.18
CA ILE A 74 -3.96 -4.54 -19.47
C ILE A 74 -5.13 -3.59 -19.19
N PRO A 75 -6.38 -3.95 -19.54
CA PRO A 75 -7.53 -3.10 -19.25
C PRO A 75 -7.77 -3.07 -17.73
N PHE A 76 -7.40 -1.95 -17.12
CA PHE A 76 -7.41 -1.72 -15.67
C PHE A 76 -8.03 -0.35 -15.37
N GLN A 77 -9.07 -0.31 -14.53
CA GLN A 77 -9.80 0.92 -14.16
C GLN A 77 -9.11 1.67 -13.01
N GLY A 78 -7.79 1.87 -13.15
CA GLY A 78 -6.97 2.61 -12.19
C GLY A 78 -6.58 4.02 -12.69
N PRO A 79 -5.47 4.60 -12.20
CA PRO A 79 -4.59 4.06 -11.16
C PRO A 79 -5.21 4.17 -9.76
N ILE A 80 -4.64 3.43 -8.80
CA ILE A 80 -4.92 3.61 -7.37
C ILE A 80 -3.71 4.21 -6.66
N GLY A 81 -3.97 4.95 -5.59
CA GLY A 81 -2.97 5.33 -4.61
C GLY A 81 -3.15 4.52 -3.33
N ALA A 82 -2.10 4.50 -2.50
CA ALA A 82 -2.19 3.99 -1.14
C ALA A 82 -1.31 4.82 -0.22
N VAL A 83 -1.73 4.92 1.04
CA VAL A 83 -0.97 5.55 2.13
C VAL A 83 -1.18 4.79 3.42
N ARG A 84 -0.24 4.93 4.35
CA ARG A 84 -0.41 4.55 5.74
C ARG A 84 -0.67 5.80 6.58
N ILE A 85 -1.66 5.78 7.45
CA ILE A 85 -1.94 6.87 8.40
C ILE A 85 -1.62 6.39 9.80
N GLY A 86 -0.72 7.12 10.46
CA GLY A 86 -0.40 7.03 11.88
C GLY A 86 -1.12 8.08 12.70
N LEU A 87 -1.35 7.83 13.99
CA LEU A 87 -1.67 8.86 14.99
C LEU A 87 -0.64 8.81 16.11
N VAL A 88 0.18 9.84 16.28
CA VAL A 88 1.22 9.92 17.32
C VAL A 88 1.02 11.22 18.08
N GLU A 89 0.85 11.15 19.40
CA GLU A 89 0.63 12.34 20.25
C GLU A 89 -0.54 13.22 19.77
N ASN A 90 -1.63 12.60 19.30
CA ASN A 90 -2.80 13.24 18.66
C ASN A 90 -2.55 13.94 17.31
N GLU A 91 -1.38 13.75 16.70
CA GLU A 91 -1.07 14.25 15.36
C GLU A 91 -1.10 13.14 14.32
N PHE A 92 -1.79 13.41 13.19
CA PHE A 92 -1.83 12.47 12.07
C PHE A 92 -0.54 12.55 11.26
N ILE A 93 0.08 11.39 11.04
CA ILE A 93 1.30 11.26 10.22
C ILE A 93 0.96 10.45 8.98
N VAL A 94 1.29 10.98 7.80
CA VAL A 94 1.17 10.27 6.53
C VAL A 94 2.46 9.50 6.26
N ASN A 95 2.31 8.21 5.96
CA ASN A 95 3.37 7.22 5.75
C ASN A 95 4.39 7.20 6.90
N PRO A 96 3.95 6.97 8.15
CA PRO A 96 4.86 6.91 9.29
C PRO A 96 5.88 5.77 9.13
N GLY A 97 7.11 6.04 9.56
CA GLY A 97 8.18 5.06 9.58
C GLY A 97 8.05 4.05 10.73
N PRO A 98 8.91 3.01 10.77
CA PRO A 98 8.86 1.98 11.80
C PRO A 98 8.91 2.53 13.24
N GLN A 99 9.72 3.55 13.49
CA GLN A 99 9.89 4.14 14.84
C GLN A 99 8.64 4.92 15.28
N GLU A 100 8.00 5.66 14.37
CA GLU A 100 6.77 6.41 14.66
C GLU A 100 5.60 5.46 14.94
N LEU A 101 5.59 4.30 14.27
CA LEU A 101 4.58 3.27 14.48
C LEU A 101 4.67 2.55 15.83
N GLU A 102 5.81 2.59 16.54
CA GLU A 102 5.93 1.95 17.86
C GLU A 102 5.01 2.60 18.90
N ASN A 103 4.84 3.93 18.80
CA ASN A 103 4.04 4.72 19.75
C ASN A 103 2.69 5.16 19.18
N THR A 104 2.28 4.62 18.03
CA THR A 104 1.06 5.07 17.38
C THR A 104 -0.21 4.54 18.06
N GLU A 105 -1.26 5.35 18.08
CA GLU A 105 -2.61 4.99 18.52
C GLU A 105 -3.47 4.45 17.37
N LEU A 106 -3.10 4.76 16.13
CA LEU A 106 -3.82 4.37 14.93
C LEU A 106 -2.83 3.99 13.85
N ASN A 107 -3.03 2.85 13.19
CA ASN A 107 -2.20 2.42 12.08
C ASN A 107 -3.07 1.86 10.97
N LEU A 108 -3.43 2.70 9.99
CA LEU A 108 -4.32 2.34 8.89
C LEU A 108 -3.60 2.42 7.55
N ILE A 109 -3.60 1.35 6.77
CA ILE A 109 -3.28 1.38 5.35
C ILE A 109 -4.59 1.59 4.59
N ILE A 110 -4.61 2.59 3.72
CA ILE A 110 -5.78 3.00 2.97
C ILE A 110 -5.39 3.07 1.50
N ALA A 111 -6.18 2.44 0.63
CA ALA A 111 -5.98 2.45 -0.81
C ALA A 111 -7.27 2.79 -1.56
N GLY A 112 -7.16 3.53 -2.65
CA GLY A 112 -8.32 4.04 -3.37
C GLY A 112 -7.98 4.68 -4.70
N THR A 113 -9.02 5.01 -5.45
CA THR A 113 -8.96 5.86 -6.65
C THR A 113 -8.97 7.34 -6.25
N LYS A 114 -8.94 8.22 -7.25
CA LYS A 114 -9.06 9.67 -7.07
C LYS A 114 -10.36 10.08 -6.38
N ASP A 115 -11.41 9.29 -6.56
CA ASP A 115 -12.77 9.62 -6.14
C ASP A 115 -13.27 8.78 -4.96
N SER A 116 -12.69 7.60 -4.72
CA SER A 116 -13.21 6.67 -3.73
C SER A 116 -12.15 5.78 -3.08
N ILE A 117 -12.35 5.50 -1.79
CA ILE A 117 -11.61 4.49 -1.05
C ILE A 117 -12.14 3.10 -1.43
N ILE A 118 -11.23 2.19 -1.79
CA ILE A 118 -11.55 0.81 -2.15
C ILE A 118 -11.26 -0.13 -0.99
N MET A 119 -10.15 0.11 -0.29
CA MET A 119 -9.63 -0.81 0.70
C MET A 119 -9.04 -0.06 1.89
N MET A 120 -9.31 -0.58 3.07
CA MET A 120 -8.64 -0.21 4.31
C MET A 120 -8.28 -1.48 5.07
N GLU A 121 -7.12 -1.45 5.73
CA GLU A 121 -6.67 -2.45 6.68
C GLU A 121 -5.88 -1.75 7.78
N GLY A 122 -6.05 -2.15 9.03
CA GLY A 122 -5.22 -1.61 10.09
C GLY A 122 -5.68 -1.99 11.49
N GLU A 123 -5.07 -1.31 12.45
CA GLU A 123 -5.32 -1.49 13.88
C GLU A 123 -5.41 -0.13 14.58
N ALA A 124 -6.10 -0.11 15.71
CA ALA A 124 -6.40 1.09 16.48
C ALA A 124 -6.44 0.76 17.97
N LYS A 125 -5.95 1.67 18.81
CA LYS A 125 -6.02 1.60 20.28
C LYS A 125 -7.26 2.34 20.79
N GLU A 126 -8.43 1.77 20.56
CA GLU A 126 -9.72 2.32 21.03
C GLU A 126 -9.98 3.80 20.65
N VAL A 127 -9.48 4.24 19.49
CA VAL A 127 -9.74 5.60 18.99
C VAL A 127 -11.21 5.77 18.59
N SER A 128 -11.71 7.00 18.63
CA SER A 128 -13.10 7.31 18.24
C SER A 128 -13.33 7.15 16.73
N GLU A 129 -14.58 6.93 16.31
CA GLU A 129 -14.90 6.88 14.88
C GLU A 129 -14.58 8.20 14.16
N GLU A 130 -14.68 9.33 14.86
CA GLU A 130 -14.35 10.64 14.31
C GLU A 130 -12.87 10.73 13.90
N ILE A 131 -11.97 10.14 14.70
CA ILE A 131 -10.54 10.06 14.38
C ILE A 131 -10.31 9.21 13.12
N ILE A 132 -11.02 8.07 13.00
CA ILE A 132 -10.93 7.21 11.81
C ILE A 132 -11.43 7.95 10.56
N LEU A 133 -12.56 8.67 10.64
CA LEU A 133 -13.08 9.45 9.53
C LEU A 133 -12.12 10.57 9.10
N LYS A 134 -11.47 11.24 10.07
CA LYS A 134 -10.41 12.23 9.77
C LYS A 134 -9.22 11.58 9.07
N ALA A 135 -8.77 10.41 9.52
CA ALA A 135 -7.69 9.65 8.88
C ALA A 135 -8.03 9.31 7.41
N ILE A 136 -9.28 8.90 7.13
CA ILE A 136 -9.75 8.61 5.77
C ILE A 136 -9.66 9.85 4.87
N ASN A 137 -10.11 11.01 5.36
CA ASN A 137 -10.10 12.24 4.58
C ASN A 137 -8.65 12.68 4.27
N ILE A 138 -7.75 12.61 5.25
CA ILE A 138 -6.32 12.91 5.06
C ILE A 138 -5.72 11.94 4.03
N ALA A 139 -6.05 10.66 4.13
CA ALA A 139 -5.57 9.65 3.19
C ALA A 139 -6.05 9.91 1.75
N GLN A 140 -7.31 10.29 1.56
CA GLN A 140 -7.86 10.57 0.23
C GLN A 140 -7.10 11.70 -0.48
N GLU A 141 -6.77 12.78 0.23
CA GLU A 141 -5.99 13.89 -0.35
C GLU A 141 -4.56 13.46 -0.73
N ALA A 142 -3.90 12.67 0.11
CA ALA A 142 -2.58 12.14 -0.20
C ALA A 142 -2.61 11.14 -1.39
N ILE A 143 -3.64 10.30 -1.47
CA ILE A 143 -3.87 9.36 -2.56
C ILE A 143 -4.00 10.09 -3.91
N LYS A 144 -4.74 11.20 -3.95
CA LYS A 144 -4.88 12.02 -5.18
C LYS A 144 -3.52 12.48 -5.69
N THR A 145 -2.66 12.97 -4.80
CA THR A 145 -1.29 13.42 -5.16
C THR A 145 -0.47 12.28 -5.78
N ILE A 146 -0.59 11.07 -5.24
CA ILE A 146 0.12 9.88 -5.76
C ILE A 146 -0.42 9.46 -7.13
N ILE A 147 -1.74 9.49 -7.30
CA ILE A 147 -2.42 9.18 -8.58
C ILE A 147 -1.99 10.16 -9.67
N GLU A 148 -1.97 11.46 -9.38
CA GLU A 148 -1.49 12.48 -10.32
C GLU A 148 -0.04 12.24 -10.76
N GLY A 149 0.80 11.68 -9.87
CA GLY A 149 2.16 11.26 -10.22
C GLY A 149 2.20 10.07 -11.18
N GLN A 150 1.28 9.11 -11.02
CA GLN A 150 1.15 7.95 -11.91
C GLN A 150 0.62 8.35 -13.30
N GLU A 151 -0.40 9.20 -13.35
CA GLU A 151 -1.01 9.69 -14.59
C GLU A 151 0.03 10.38 -15.49
N LYS A 152 0.94 11.16 -14.91
CA LYS A 152 2.04 11.84 -15.64
C LYS A 152 3.06 10.91 -16.30
N LEU A 153 3.07 9.62 -15.98
CA LEU A 153 3.99 8.65 -16.61
C LEU A 153 3.49 8.13 -17.96
N THR A 154 2.19 8.31 -18.22
CA THR A 154 1.54 7.89 -19.47
C THR A 154 1.28 9.05 -20.44
N ASP A 155 1.51 10.28 -19.99
CA ASP A 155 1.50 11.50 -20.83
C ASP A 155 2.79 11.61 -21.67
#